data_AF-A0A0Q9XY97-F1
#
_entry.id   AF-A0A0Q9XY97-F1
#
_cell.length_a   1.000
_cell.length_b   1.000
_cell.length_c   1.000
_cell.angle_alpha   90.00
_cell.angle_beta   90.00
_cell.angle_gamma   90.00
#
_symmetry.space_group_name_H-M   'P 1'
#
loop_
_entity.id
_entity.type
_entity.pdbx_description
1 polymer ?
#
loop_
_entity_poly.entity_id
_entity_poly.type
_entity_poly.pdbx_seq_one_letter_code
_entity_poly.pdbx_strand_id
1 'polypeptide(L)'
;MQETNKSVRPYAKSSTFPIVHFTQEERDELIQIRTDIEDYVERMEAQFITGVQSLDGWDKYIKKLENMKVDRYVQIHQDAYDRWQAVE
;
A
#
# COMPACT_ATOMS: atom_id res chain seq x y z
N MET A 1 -17.01 -25.47 22.94
CA MET A 1 -17.25 -24.03 22.67
C MET A 1 -15.99 -23.17 22.92
N GLN A 2 -15.26 -23.34 24.04
CA GLN A 2 -14.03 -22.55 24.29
C GLN A 2 -12.81 -23.01 23.46
N GLU A 3 -12.65 -24.30 23.19
CA GLU A 3 -11.51 -24.84 22.43
C GLU A 3 -11.56 -24.47 20.93
N THR A 4 -12.76 -24.43 20.36
CA THR A 4 -12.99 -24.06 18.96
C THR A 4 -12.55 -22.62 18.68
N ASN A 5 -12.69 -21.71 19.64
CA ASN A 5 -12.29 -20.30 19.47
C ASN A 5 -10.76 -20.11 19.48
N LYS A 6 -10.01 -20.92 20.26
CA LYS A 6 -8.53 -20.86 20.26
C LYS A 6 -7.90 -21.35 18.96
N SER A 7 -8.48 -22.37 18.32
CA SER A 7 -7.91 -22.97 17.11
C SER A 7 -8.26 -22.22 15.83
N VAL A 8 -9.34 -21.44 15.81
CA VAL A 8 -9.83 -20.76 14.60
C VAL A 8 -9.21 -19.37 14.44
N ARG A 9 -8.83 -18.70 15.53
CA ARG A 9 -8.20 -17.36 15.51
C ARG A 9 -6.99 -17.18 14.56
N PRO A 10 -6.04 -18.12 14.42
CA PRO A 10 -4.92 -17.97 13.48
C PRO A 10 -5.34 -18.04 12.01
N TYR A 11 -6.46 -18.69 11.71
CA TYR A 11 -6.96 -18.96 10.36
C TYR A 11 -8.17 -18.09 9.99
N ALA A 12 -8.82 -17.49 10.99
CA ALA A 12 -9.80 -16.43 10.87
C ALA A 12 -9.11 -15.06 10.81
N LYS A 13 -7.94 -14.97 10.16
CA LYS A 13 -7.44 -13.68 9.68
C LYS A 13 -8.54 -13.14 8.78
N SER A 14 -9.21 -12.09 9.23
CA SER A 14 -10.15 -11.35 8.40
C SER A 14 -9.47 -11.12 7.06
N SER A 15 -10.08 -11.57 5.96
CA SER A 15 -9.54 -11.43 4.60
C SER A 15 -9.50 -9.98 4.12
N THR A 16 -9.67 -9.03 5.04
CA THR A 16 -9.74 -7.59 4.84
C THR A 16 -8.55 -6.94 5.53
N PHE A 17 -7.86 -6.05 4.83
CA PHE A 17 -6.90 -5.16 5.47
C PHE A 17 -7.58 -4.40 6.62
N PRO A 18 -6.98 -4.35 7.82
CA PRO A 18 -7.59 -3.71 8.98
C PRO A 18 -7.70 -2.20 8.79
N ILE A 19 -8.63 -1.57 9.52
CA ILE A 19 -8.67 -0.11 9.62
C ILE A 19 -7.51 0.32 10.52
N VAL A 20 -6.46 0.87 9.92
CA VAL A 20 -5.27 1.38 10.62
C VAL A 20 -5.40 2.87 10.88
N HIS A 21 -4.73 3.37 11.92
CA HIS A 21 -4.69 4.79 12.24
C HIS A 21 -3.30 5.37 11.97
N PHE A 22 -3.28 6.43 11.16
CA PHE A 22 -2.08 7.22 10.86
C PHE A 22 -1.85 8.30 11.93
N THR A 23 -0.60 8.69 12.15
CA THR A 23 -0.26 9.91 12.90
C THR A 23 -0.61 11.16 12.09
N GLN A 24 -0.48 12.35 12.68
CA GLN A 24 -0.73 13.59 11.93
C GLN A 24 0.32 13.79 10.83
N GLU A 25 1.58 13.58 11.17
CA GLU A 25 2.73 13.72 10.28
C GLU A 25 2.64 12.74 9.10
N GLU A 26 2.26 11.49 9.37
CA GLU A 26 2.04 10.48 8.35
C GLU A 26 0.90 10.85 7.39
N ARG A 27 -0.21 11.40 7.91
CA ARG A 27 -1.31 11.88 7.06
C ARG A 27 -0.88 13.01 6.14
N ASP A 28 -0.15 13.97 6.68
CA ASP A 28 0.32 15.13 5.91
C ASP A 28 1.29 14.68 4.81
N GLU A 29 2.20 13.75 5.12
CA GLU A 29 3.11 13.15 4.13
C GLU A 29 2.36 12.34 3.07
N LEU A 30 1.38 11.52 3.47
CA LEU A 30 0.55 10.75 2.54
C LEU A 30 -0.19 11.66 1.56
N ILE A 31 -0.79 12.76 2.02
CA ILE A 31 -1.52 13.71 1.16
C ILE A 31 -0.59 14.30 0.09
N GLN A 32 0.67 14.58 0.44
CA GLN A 32 1.64 15.15 -0.50
C GLN A 32 2.10 14.16 -1.57
N ILE A 33 2.27 12.88 -1.24
CA ILE A 33 2.84 11.88 -2.15
C ILE A 33 1.77 11.12 -2.94
N ARG A 34 0.58 10.95 -2.37
CA ARG A 34 -0.46 10.05 -2.89
C ARG A 34 -0.95 10.46 -4.27
N THR A 35 -1.39 11.71 -4.43
CA THR A 35 -2.02 12.18 -5.67
C THR A 35 -1.07 12.02 -6.86
N ASP A 36 0.19 12.44 -6.69
CA ASP A 36 1.19 12.34 -7.75
C ASP A 36 1.43 10.87 -8.17
N ILE A 37 1.51 9.96 -7.20
CA ILE A 37 1.68 8.52 -7.45
C ILE A 37 0.45 7.97 -8.19
N GLU A 38 -0.76 8.24 -7.70
CA GLU A 38 -2.00 7.75 -8.30
C GLU A 38 -2.14 8.20 -9.77
N ASP A 39 -1.93 9.50 -10.03
CA ASP A 39 -1.99 10.07 -11.38
C ASP A 39 -0.94 9.45 -12.32
N TYR A 40 0.27 9.19 -11.82
CA TYR A 40 1.32 8.56 -12.61
C TYR A 40 0.99 7.10 -12.93
N VAL A 41 0.49 6.34 -11.95
CA VAL A 41 0.09 4.94 -12.12
C VAL A 41 -1.04 4.84 -13.15
N GLU A 42 -2.11 5.63 -13.00
CA GLU A 42 -3.27 5.59 -13.89
C GLU A 42 -2.88 5.91 -15.35
N ARG A 43 -2.04 6.92 -15.55
CA ARG A 43 -1.54 7.27 -16.88
C ARG A 43 -0.67 6.17 -17.49
N MET A 44 0.22 5.58 -16.70
CA MET A 44 1.11 4.53 -17.19
C MET A 44 0.35 3.24 -17.47
N GLU A 45 -0.63 2.88 -16.64
CA GLU A 45 -1.55 1.77 -16.87
C GLU A 45 -2.23 1.90 -18.24
N ALA A 46 -2.83 3.05 -18.55
CA ALA A 46 -3.45 3.29 -19.85
C ALA A 46 -2.44 3.15 -21.01
N GLN A 47 -1.21 3.62 -20.85
CA GLN A 47 -0.16 3.49 -21.87
C GLN A 47 0.31 2.05 -22.07
N PHE A 48 0.41 1.26 -21.00
CA PHE A 48 0.75 -0.16 -21.09
C PHE A 48 -0.37 -0.96 -21.77
N ILE A 49 -1.63 -0.72 -21.40
CA ILE A 49 -2.80 -1.40 -21.98
C ILE A 49 -2.92 -1.11 -23.47
N THR A 50 -2.72 0.14 -23.87
CA THR A 50 -2.84 0.57 -25.28
C THR A 50 -1.59 0.26 -26.12
N GLY A 51 -0.51 -0.23 -25.51
CA GLY A 51 0.75 -0.53 -26.19
C GLY A 51 1.57 0.71 -26.56
N VAL A 52 1.19 1.91 -26.08
CA VAL A 52 2.00 3.13 -26.22
C VAL A 52 3.32 2.98 -25.44
N GLN A 53 3.28 2.27 -24.31
CA GLN A 53 4.48 1.83 -23.60
C GLN A 53 4.61 0.31 -23.63
N SER A 54 5.82 -0.18 -23.92
CA SER A 54 6.15 -1.59 -23.78
C SER A 54 6.36 -1.95 -22.30
N LEU A 55 5.95 -3.17 -21.92
CA LEU A 55 6.25 -3.74 -20.60
C LEU A 55 7.74 -4.04 -20.40
N ASP A 56 8.55 -4.05 -21.46
CA ASP A 56 10.02 -4.15 -21.33
C ASP A 56 10.60 -2.96 -20.53
N GLY A 57 9.88 -1.83 -20.48
CA GLY A 57 10.25 -0.64 -19.73
C GLY A 57 9.86 -0.66 -18.23
N TRP A 58 9.40 -1.80 -17.71
CA TRP A 58 8.85 -1.91 -16.34
C TRP A 58 9.79 -1.38 -15.25
N ASP A 59 11.07 -1.72 -15.31
CA ASP A 59 12.05 -1.27 -14.30
C ASP A 59 12.19 0.26 -14.26
N LYS A 60 12.02 0.93 -15.40
CA LYS A 60 12.04 2.40 -15.46
C LYS A 60 10.80 3.00 -14.81
N TYR A 61 9.65 2.36 -14.98
CA TYR A 61 8.40 2.74 -14.31
C TYR A 61 8.53 2.60 -12.79
N ILE A 62 9.07 1.48 -12.29
CA ILE A 62 9.34 1.27 -10.86
C ILE A 62 10.32 2.33 -10.33
N LYS A 63 11.46 2.56 -11.00
CA LYS A 63 12.40 3.62 -10.59
C LYS A 63 11.76 5.01 -10.54
N LYS A 64 10.80 5.29 -11.42
CA LYS A 64 10.10 6.57 -11.38
C LYS A 64 9.20 6.66 -10.15
N LEU A 65 8.49 5.58 -9.80
CA LEU A 65 7.70 5.51 -8.56
C LEU A 65 8.57 5.63 -7.29
N GLU A 66 9.73 4.99 -7.26
CA GLU A 66 10.71 5.13 -6.16
C GLU A 66 11.14 6.60 -5.98
N ASN A 67 11.44 7.30 -7.09
CA ASN A 67 11.74 8.74 -7.06
C ASN A 67 10.56 9.61 -6.62
N MET A 68 9.34 9.09 -6.75
CA MET A 68 8.10 9.70 -6.25
C MET A 68 7.79 9.28 -4.80
N LYS A 69 8.73 8.63 -4.13
CA LYS A 69 8.64 8.17 -2.74
C LYS A 69 7.57 7.10 -2.50
N VAL A 70 7.32 6.22 -3.49
CA VAL A 70 6.39 5.08 -3.31
C VAL A 70 6.81 4.19 -2.13
N ASP A 71 8.11 4.01 -1.91
CA ASP A 71 8.60 3.20 -0.78
C ASP A 71 8.18 3.81 0.56
N ARG A 72 8.19 5.14 0.65
CA ARG A 72 7.73 5.86 1.84
C ARG A 72 6.23 5.76 2.01
N TYR A 73 5.46 5.85 0.92
CA TYR A 73 4.02 5.61 0.93
C TYR A 73 3.69 4.22 1.51
N VAL A 74 4.38 3.17 1.04
CA VAL A 74 4.21 1.81 1.54
C VAL A 74 4.64 1.69 3.00
N GLN A 75 5.79 2.29 3.36
CA GLN A 75 6.29 2.26 4.74
C GLN A 75 5.30 2.87 5.74
N ILE A 76 4.67 4.00 5.42
CA ILE A 76 3.68 4.62 6.31
C ILE A 76 2.49 3.68 6.56
N HIS A 77 2.03 2.97 5.52
CA HIS A 77 0.96 1.97 5.66
C HIS A 77 1.41 0.77 6.51
N GLN A 78 2.66 0.33 6.34
CA GLN A 78 3.23 -0.75 7.13
C GLN A 78 3.38 -0.35 8.60
N ASP A 79 3.88 0.86 8.89
CA ASP A 79 4.02 1.38 10.25
C ASP A 79 2.66 1.47 10.95
N ALA A 80 1.63 1.93 10.23
CA ALA A 80 0.26 1.99 10.74
C ALA A 80 -0.33 0.59 11.01
N TYR A 81 -0.03 -0.37 10.13
CA TYR A 81 -0.43 -1.77 10.32
C TYR A 81 0.28 -2.41 11.51
N ASP A 82 1.59 -2.19 11.67
CA ASP A 82 2.39 -2.73 12.76
C ASP A 82 1.93 -2.17 14.11
N ARG A 83 1.56 -0.87 14.16
CA ARG A 83 0.91 -0.28 15.35
C ARG A 83 -0.43 -0.92 15.66
N TRP A 84 -1.27 -1.17 14.64
CA TRP A 84 -2.54 -1.85 14.84
C TRP A 84 -2.33 -3.29 15.37
N GLN A 85 -1.38 -4.04 14.80
CA GLN A 85 -1.02 -5.38 15.26
C GLN A 85 -0.46 -5.41 16.68
N ALA A 86 0.27 -4.39 17.12
CA ALA A 86 0.87 -4.34 18.45
C ALA A 86 -0.15 -4.05 19.58
N VAL A 87 -1.33 -3.51 19.24
CA VAL A 87 -2.40 -3.19 20.21
C VAL A 87 -3.40 -4.34 20.35
N GLU A 88 -3.49 -5.23 19.38
CA GLU A 88 -4.31 -6.45 19.39
C GLU A 88 -3.64 -7.61 20.14
#